data_AF-A0A4U1JAY7-F1
#
_entry.id   AF-A0A4U1JAY7-F1
#
_cell.length_a   1.000
_cell.length_b   1.000
_cell.length_c   1.000
_cell.angle_alpha   90.00
_cell.angle_beta   90.00
_cell.angle_gamma   90.00
#
_symmetry.space_group_name_H-M   'P 1'
#
loop_
_entity.id
_entity.type
_entity.pdbx_description
1 polymer ?
#
loop_
_entity_poly.entity_id
_entity_poly.type
_entity_poly.pdbx_seq_one_letter_code
_entity_poly.pdbx_strand_id
1 'polypeptide(L)'
;MTRAQRGLFDYLRDEEERPFLIEAMNGTLDDEKRLAYAARLDPRDPERAEWLRLEVALHGRATNDAAIHARYGELSRLLSYDLLRLLRRDMVLNCGDARAERPRIRFSFVCSARWETLAPTEDPTVRFCGHCQERVYFCEKGRVAAAHARAGDCIAVRRDLRDKDVNLDTRTMLGRPDPLGNWARDLFPDDE
;
A
#
# COMPACT_ATOMS: atom_id res chain seq x y z
N MET A 1 -12.97 -14.22 -0.02
CA MET A 1 -11.75 -13.39 -0.06
C MET A 1 -12.17 -11.94 0.00
N THR A 2 -11.56 -11.15 0.88
CA THR A 2 -11.73 -9.70 0.90
C THR A 2 -11.11 -9.11 -0.38
N ARG A 3 -11.54 -7.91 -0.78
CA ARG A 3 -10.98 -7.19 -1.94
C ARG A 3 -9.47 -6.96 -1.81
N ALA A 4 -8.99 -6.77 -0.58
CA ALA A 4 -7.57 -6.59 -0.27
C ALA A 4 -6.72 -7.88 -0.37
N GLN A 5 -7.35 -9.07 -0.35
CA GLN A 5 -6.70 -10.40 -0.51
C GLN A 5 -6.66 -10.92 -1.94
N ARG A 6 -7.36 -10.29 -2.89
CA ARG A 6 -7.33 -10.72 -4.30
C ARG A 6 -5.95 -10.49 -4.90
N GLY A 7 -5.38 -11.56 -5.46
CA GLY A 7 -4.14 -11.48 -6.21
C GLY A 7 -4.39 -10.90 -7.60
N LEU A 8 -3.33 -10.46 -8.29
CA LEU A 8 -3.43 -9.93 -9.65
C LEU A 8 -4.17 -10.88 -10.61
N PHE A 9 -3.90 -12.18 -10.50
CA PHE A 9 -4.54 -13.20 -11.35
C PHE A 9 -6.06 -13.29 -11.17
N ASP A 10 -6.59 -12.93 -10.00
CA ASP A 10 -8.03 -12.90 -9.78
C ASP A 10 -8.69 -11.77 -10.57
N TYR A 11 -8.01 -10.62 -10.70
CA TYR A 11 -8.47 -9.50 -11.52
C TYR A 11 -8.31 -9.78 -13.02
N LEU A 12 -7.23 -10.44 -13.43
CA LEU A 12 -6.99 -10.81 -14.84
C LEU A 12 -8.00 -11.83 -15.39
N ARG A 13 -8.74 -12.54 -14.52
CA ARG A 13 -9.82 -13.44 -14.93
C ARG A 13 -11.09 -12.70 -15.36
N ASP A 14 -11.26 -11.45 -14.95
CA ASP A 14 -12.39 -10.62 -15.38
C ASP A 14 -12.15 -10.14 -16.81
N GLU A 15 -12.98 -10.58 -17.75
CA GLU A 15 -12.80 -10.28 -19.17
C GLU A 15 -12.97 -8.80 -19.50
N GLU A 16 -13.73 -8.06 -18.70
CA GLU A 16 -13.94 -6.63 -18.89
C GLU A 16 -12.79 -5.79 -18.33
N GLU A 17 -12.14 -6.26 -17.28
CA GLU A 17 -11.00 -5.55 -16.67
C GLU A 17 -9.66 -5.92 -17.31
N ARG A 18 -9.51 -7.17 -17.74
CA ARG A 18 -8.27 -7.74 -18.29
C ARG A 18 -7.57 -6.87 -19.34
N PRO A 19 -8.26 -6.25 -20.31
CA PRO A 19 -7.59 -5.39 -21.30
C PRO A 19 -6.84 -4.22 -20.65
N PHE A 20 -7.47 -3.52 -19.70
CA PHE A 20 -6.87 -2.38 -19.00
C PHE A 20 -5.69 -2.81 -18.12
N LEU A 21 -5.81 -3.98 -17.47
CA LEU A 21 -4.75 -4.51 -16.62
C LEU A 21 -3.52 -4.94 -17.44
N ILE A 22 -3.72 -5.53 -18.62
CA ILE A 22 -2.62 -5.87 -19.55
C ILE A 22 -1.93 -4.59 -20.04
N GLU A 23 -2.70 -3.56 -20.41
CA GLU A 23 -2.13 -2.27 -20.80
C GLU A 23 -1.35 -1.61 -19.65
N ALA A 24 -1.83 -1.71 -18.41
CA ALA A 24 -1.10 -1.22 -17.24
C ALA A 24 0.24 -1.97 -17.06
N MET A 25 0.23 -3.30 -17.24
CA MET A 25 1.44 -4.12 -17.13
C MET A 25 2.47 -3.78 -18.21
N ASN A 26 2.00 -3.42 -19.40
CA ASN A 26 2.84 -3.02 -20.53
C ASN A 26 3.24 -1.54 -20.49
N GLY A 27 2.74 -0.77 -19.52
CA GLY A 27 2.98 0.68 -19.44
C GLY A 27 2.28 1.49 -20.54
N THR A 28 1.26 0.94 -21.19
CA THR A 28 0.52 1.56 -22.30
C THR A 28 -0.88 2.05 -21.92
N LEU A 29 -1.25 1.91 -20.65
CA LEU A 29 -2.48 2.48 -20.11
C LEU A 29 -2.25 3.98 -19.88
N ASP A 30 -2.87 4.83 -20.69
CA ASP A 30 -2.83 6.30 -20.58
C ASP A 30 -3.99 6.84 -19.73
N ASP A 31 -4.11 8.16 -19.59
CA ASP A 31 -5.16 8.80 -18.80
C ASP A 31 -6.57 8.56 -19.36
N GLU A 32 -6.73 8.60 -20.68
CA GLU A 32 -8.03 8.36 -21.33
C GLU A 32 -8.51 6.94 -21.01
N LYS A 33 -7.63 5.96 -21.17
CA LYS A 33 -7.93 4.55 -20.88
C LYS A 33 -8.11 4.30 -19.38
N ARG A 34 -7.40 5.00 -18.50
CA ARG A 34 -7.64 4.96 -17.04
C ARG A 34 -9.04 5.46 -16.69
N LEU A 35 -9.49 6.55 -17.31
CA LEU A 35 -10.84 7.08 -17.10
C LEU A 35 -11.91 6.16 -17.69
N ALA A 36 -11.65 5.54 -18.85
CA ALA A 36 -12.51 4.51 -19.41
C ALA A 36 -12.61 3.28 -18.51
N TYR A 37 -11.49 2.87 -17.90
CA TYR A 37 -11.47 1.80 -16.91
C TYR A 37 -12.28 2.18 -15.66
N ALA A 38 -12.11 3.40 -15.15
CA ALA A 38 -12.92 3.90 -14.02
C ALA A 38 -14.42 3.88 -14.34
N ALA A 39 -14.82 4.36 -15.52
CA ALA A 39 -16.22 4.33 -15.96
C ALA A 39 -16.78 2.91 -16.03
N ARG A 40 -15.96 1.93 -16.46
CA ARG A 40 -16.35 0.52 -16.44
C ARG A 40 -16.56 -0.03 -15.04
N LEU A 41 -15.80 0.49 -14.07
CA LEU A 41 -15.85 0.04 -12.69
C LEU A 41 -16.98 0.69 -11.88
N ASP A 42 -17.51 1.86 -12.27
CA ASP A 42 -18.58 2.55 -11.53
C ASP A 42 -19.73 1.66 -11.02
N PRO A 43 -20.34 0.77 -11.85
CA PRO A 43 -21.46 -0.05 -11.38
C PRO A 43 -21.06 -1.17 -10.42
N ARG A 44 -19.78 -1.55 -10.36
CA ARG A 44 -19.30 -2.76 -9.66
C ARG A 44 -18.37 -2.45 -8.49
N ASP A 45 -17.58 -1.40 -8.61
CA ASP A 45 -16.55 -0.97 -7.67
C ASP A 45 -16.33 0.55 -7.77
N PRO A 46 -17.29 1.37 -7.28
CA PRO A 46 -17.23 2.82 -7.39
C PRO A 46 -16.04 3.42 -6.64
N GLU A 47 -15.56 2.77 -5.57
CA GLU A 47 -14.38 3.20 -4.82
C GLU A 47 -13.09 3.06 -5.65
N ARG A 48 -12.95 1.98 -6.43
CA ARG A 48 -11.80 1.84 -7.36
C ARG A 48 -11.90 2.82 -8.51
N ALA A 49 -13.11 3.03 -9.02
CA ALA A 49 -13.35 4.00 -10.07
C ALA A 49 -12.95 5.41 -9.60
N GLU A 50 -13.35 5.81 -8.39
CA GLU A 50 -12.93 7.06 -7.76
C GLU A 50 -11.41 7.11 -7.57
N TRP A 51 -10.79 6.05 -7.06
CA TRP A 51 -9.35 5.98 -6.87
C TRP A 51 -8.58 6.21 -8.19
N LEU A 52 -8.99 5.57 -9.28
CA LEU A 52 -8.39 5.75 -10.61
C LEU A 52 -8.54 7.20 -11.12
N ARG A 53 -9.70 7.83 -10.89
CA ARG A 53 -9.91 9.25 -11.27
C ARG A 53 -9.02 10.18 -10.46
N LEU A 54 -8.86 9.92 -9.16
CA LEU A 54 -7.95 10.69 -8.32
C LEU A 54 -6.49 10.48 -8.75
N GLU A 55 -6.12 9.27 -9.15
CA GLU A 55 -4.79 8.94 -9.68
C GLU A 55 -4.49 9.75 -10.95
N VAL A 56 -5.43 9.83 -11.89
CA VAL A 56 -5.36 10.71 -13.08
C VAL A 56 -5.29 12.18 -12.70
N ALA A 57 -6.16 12.65 -11.80
CA ALA A 57 -6.20 14.06 -11.39
C ALA A 57 -4.91 14.51 -10.68
N LEU A 58 -4.34 13.66 -9.82
CA LEU A 58 -3.09 13.93 -9.11
C LEU A 58 -1.91 14.05 -10.08
N HIS A 59 -1.86 13.22 -11.13
CA HIS A 59 -0.80 13.27 -12.15
C HIS A 59 -0.98 14.43 -13.13
N GLY A 60 -2.19 14.65 -13.64
CA GLY A 60 -2.45 15.68 -14.64
C GLY A 60 -2.43 17.11 -14.08
N ARG A 61 -2.83 17.30 -12.81
CA ARG A 61 -2.99 18.64 -12.20
C ARG A 61 -1.85 19.03 -11.25
N ALA A 62 -1.01 18.08 -10.83
CA ALA A 62 0.06 18.29 -9.84
C ALA A 62 -0.43 19.10 -8.60
N THR A 63 -1.48 18.60 -7.94
CA THR A 63 -2.11 19.30 -6.80
C THR A 63 -1.55 18.85 -5.44
N ASN A 64 -1.39 19.79 -4.51
CA ASN A 64 -1.03 19.53 -3.10
C ASN A 64 -2.22 19.70 -2.15
N ASP A 65 -3.45 19.51 -2.65
CA ASP A 65 -4.67 19.60 -1.85
C ASP A 65 -4.73 18.44 -0.83
N ALA A 66 -4.67 18.79 0.45
CA ALA A 66 -4.66 17.81 1.55
C ALA A 66 -5.90 16.90 1.58
N ALA A 67 -7.07 17.40 1.16
CA ALA A 67 -8.29 16.60 1.12
C ALA A 67 -8.25 15.55 -0.02
N ILE A 68 -7.73 15.94 -1.18
CA ILE A 68 -7.52 15.02 -2.32
C ILE A 68 -6.53 13.92 -1.92
N HIS A 69 -5.40 14.29 -1.32
CA HIS A 69 -4.39 13.33 -0.84
C HIS A 69 -4.96 12.40 0.26
N ALA A 70 -5.75 12.93 1.19
CA ALA A 70 -6.39 12.13 2.24
C ALA A 70 -7.37 11.11 1.65
N ARG A 71 -8.22 11.53 0.69
CA ARG A 71 -9.19 10.64 0.03
C ARG A 71 -8.49 9.58 -0.82
N TYR A 72 -7.47 9.96 -1.59
CA TYR A 72 -6.66 9.01 -2.35
C TYR A 72 -5.98 7.98 -1.44
N GLY A 73 -5.47 8.42 -0.28
CA GLY A 73 -4.87 7.57 0.74
C GLY A 73 -5.88 6.62 1.41
N GLU A 74 -7.11 7.08 1.66
CA GLU A 74 -8.21 6.26 2.17
C GLU A 74 -8.56 5.14 1.19
N LEU A 75 -8.86 5.50 -0.06
CA LEU A 75 -9.24 4.54 -1.09
C LEU A 75 -8.12 3.56 -1.41
N SER A 76 -6.86 4.01 -1.40
CA SER A 76 -5.69 3.13 -1.60
C SER A 76 -5.64 1.96 -0.60
N ARG A 77 -6.26 2.07 0.58
CA ARG A 77 -6.30 1.00 1.59
C ARG A 77 -7.28 -0.11 1.24
N LEU A 78 -8.27 0.20 0.42
CA LEU A 78 -9.33 -0.72 0.01
C LEU A 78 -8.91 -1.60 -1.16
N LEU A 79 -7.88 -1.18 -1.90
CA LEU A 79 -7.31 -1.92 -3.02
C LEU A 79 -6.35 -3.02 -2.53
N SER A 80 -6.27 -4.13 -3.27
CA SER A 80 -5.22 -5.12 -3.05
C SER A 80 -3.86 -4.54 -3.40
N TYR A 81 -2.82 -5.09 -2.77
CA TYR A 81 -1.44 -4.65 -2.99
C TYR A 81 -1.03 -4.75 -4.47
N ASP A 82 -1.34 -5.88 -5.11
CA ASP A 82 -0.99 -6.11 -6.52
C ASP A 82 -1.62 -5.08 -7.45
N LEU A 83 -2.89 -4.76 -7.22
CA LEU A 83 -3.62 -3.80 -8.03
C LEU A 83 -3.10 -2.38 -7.81
N LEU A 84 -2.84 -2.02 -6.55
CA LEU A 84 -2.27 -0.73 -6.18
C LEU A 84 -0.90 -0.56 -6.83
N ARG A 85 -0.05 -1.59 -6.79
CA ARG A 85 1.28 -1.58 -7.40
C ARG A 85 1.22 -1.45 -8.93
N LEU A 86 0.26 -2.12 -9.56
CA LEU A 86 0.13 -2.11 -11.01
C LEU A 86 -0.38 -0.76 -11.54
N LEU A 87 -1.33 -0.14 -10.85
CA LEU A 87 -2.06 1.02 -11.37
C LEU A 87 -1.53 2.37 -10.89
N ARG A 88 -0.86 2.42 -9.73
CA ARG A 88 -0.33 3.66 -9.15
C ARG A 88 0.89 4.12 -9.93
N ARG A 89 0.84 5.33 -10.52
CA ARG A 89 2.01 5.97 -11.13
C ARG A 89 2.82 6.79 -10.13
N ASP A 90 4.11 6.92 -10.46
CA ASP A 90 5.08 7.97 -10.10
C ASP A 90 4.96 8.63 -8.71
N MET A 91 4.69 7.83 -7.68
CA MET A 91 4.81 8.31 -6.32
C MET A 91 6.29 8.44 -5.97
N VAL A 92 6.79 9.68 -5.91
CA VAL A 92 8.00 9.98 -5.12
C VAL A 92 7.63 9.77 -3.66
N LEU A 93 7.77 8.53 -3.20
CA LEU A 93 7.82 8.21 -1.78
C LEU A 93 8.92 9.14 -1.23
N ASN A 94 8.57 10.07 -0.30
CA ASN A 94 9.47 11.00 0.40
C ASN A 94 9.53 12.49 -0.09
N CYS A 95 8.62 13.01 -0.93
CA CYS A 95 8.75 14.40 -1.41
C CYS A 95 8.35 15.53 -0.45
N GLY A 96 7.73 15.24 0.71
CA GLY A 96 7.25 16.29 1.62
C GLY A 96 7.77 16.24 3.06
N ASP A 97 8.47 15.16 3.45
CA ASP A 97 8.67 14.84 4.87
C ASP A 97 9.95 14.03 5.10
N ALA A 98 11.00 14.34 4.34
CA ALA A 98 12.32 13.75 4.54
C ALA A 98 12.84 14.17 5.91
N ARG A 99 12.47 13.40 6.94
CA ARG A 99 13.17 13.40 8.23
C ARG A 99 14.67 13.27 7.93
N ALA A 100 15.49 13.96 8.73
CA ALA A 100 16.96 13.86 8.62
C ALA A 100 17.44 12.39 8.61
N GLU A 101 16.66 11.48 9.18
CA GLU A 101 16.94 10.05 9.24
C GLU A 101 15.97 9.20 8.43
N ARG A 102 16.52 8.25 7.66
CA ARG A 102 15.78 7.30 6.83
C ARG A 102 15.14 6.20 7.71
N PRO A 103 13.82 5.97 7.64
CA PRO A 103 13.19 4.86 8.36
C PRO A 103 13.63 3.51 7.77
N ARG A 104 13.81 2.51 8.63
CA ARG A 104 14.16 1.12 8.25
C ARG A 104 13.01 0.36 7.58
N ILE A 105 11.77 0.70 7.93
CA ILE A 105 10.55 0.17 7.32
C ILE A 105 9.65 1.35 6.95
N ARG A 106 9.27 1.42 5.66
CA ARG A 106 8.27 2.36 5.17
C ARG A 106 6.94 1.64 5.08
N PHE A 107 5.86 2.35 5.41
CA PHE A 107 4.51 1.85 5.27
C PHE A 107 3.84 2.59 4.13
N SER A 108 3.27 1.85 3.17
CA SER A 108 2.33 2.43 2.21
C SER A 108 1.05 2.88 2.93
N PHE A 109 0.77 2.29 4.10
CA PHE A 109 -0.33 2.67 4.98
C PHE A 109 -0.02 2.29 6.44
N VAL A 110 -0.26 3.22 7.37
CA VAL A 110 -0.25 2.96 8.82
C VAL A 110 -1.68 2.88 9.34
N CYS A 111 -2.05 1.73 9.89
CA CYS A 111 -3.35 1.48 10.52
C CYS A 111 -3.40 2.11 11.92
N SER A 112 -4.55 2.71 12.25
CA SER A 112 -4.80 3.34 13.56
C SER A 112 -5.15 2.34 14.67
N ALA A 113 -5.44 1.08 14.33
CA ALA A 113 -5.72 0.03 15.31
C ALA A 113 -4.48 -0.30 16.14
N ARG A 114 -4.69 -0.92 17.31
CA ARG A 114 -3.60 -1.34 18.21
C ARG A 114 -3.50 -2.86 18.23
N TRP A 115 -2.28 -3.40 18.24
CA TRP A 115 -2.04 -4.85 18.24
C TRP A 115 -2.83 -5.58 19.34
N GLU A 116 -2.87 -4.99 20.54
CA GLU A 116 -3.55 -5.52 21.72
C GLU A 116 -5.07 -5.58 21.54
N THR A 117 -5.63 -4.74 20.68
CA THR A 117 -7.07 -4.65 20.37
C THR A 117 -7.51 -5.58 19.23
N LEU A 118 -6.57 -6.21 18.52
CA LEU A 118 -6.89 -7.15 17.45
C LEU A 118 -7.32 -8.50 18.02
N ALA A 119 -8.21 -9.20 17.30
CA ALA A 119 -8.69 -10.51 17.71
C ALA A 119 -7.55 -11.55 17.67
N PRO A 120 -7.37 -12.37 18.73
CA PRO A 120 -6.35 -13.41 18.74
C PRO A 120 -6.66 -14.50 17.72
N THR A 121 -5.62 -15.18 17.23
CA THR A 121 -5.74 -16.40 16.42
C THR A 121 -5.03 -17.57 17.12
N GLU A 122 -5.01 -18.74 16.48
CA GLU A 122 -4.27 -19.91 16.98
C GLU A 122 -2.76 -19.68 17.05
N ASP A 123 -2.22 -18.83 16.18
CA ASP A 123 -0.82 -18.41 16.21
C ASP A 123 -0.70 -17.10 17.02
N PRO A 124 0.07 -17.06 18.12
CA PRO A 124 0.24 -15.85 18.94
C PRO A 124 0.93 -14.69 18.19
N THR A 125 1.63 -14.99 17.11
CA THR A 125 2.29 -14.00 16.24
C THR A 125 1.36 -13.47 15.14
N VAL A 126 0.12 -13.98 15.05
CA VAL A 126 -0.89 -13.55 14.08
C VAL A 126 -2.16 -13.12 14.80
N ARG A 127 -2.66 -11.95 14.44
CA ARG A 127 -3.96 -11.45 14.92
C ARG A 127 -4.85 -11.05 13.76
N PHE A 128 -6.15 -11.02 13.99
CA PHE A 128 -7.13 -10.60 13.00
C PHE A 128 -7.64 -9.19 13.29
N CYS A 129 -7.57 -8.31 12.29
CA CYS A 129 -8.06 -6.94 12.41
C CYS A 129 -9.51 -6.84 11.93
N GLY A 130 -10.42 -6.54 12.85
CA GLY A 130 -11.84 -6.34 12.52
C GLY A 130 -12.11 -5.10 11.66
N HIS A 131 -11.17 -4.15 11.56
CA HIS A 131 -11.35 -2.95 10.75
C HIS A 131 -11.04 -3.19 9.27
N CYS A 132 -9.86 -3.73 8.94
CA CYS A 132 -9.49 -4.04 7.57
C CYS A 132 -9.85 -5.47 7.13
N GLN A 133 -10.32 -6.31 8.06
CA GLN A 133 -10.68 -7.72 7.82
C GLN A 133 -9.50 -8.57 7.31
N GLU A 134 -8.28 -8.22 7.75
CA GLU A 134 -7.03 -8.90 7.37
C GLU A 134 -6.31 -9.53 8.56
N ARG A 135 -5.48 -10.54 8.26
CA ARG A 135 -4.48 -11.04 9.20
C ARG A 135 -3.33 -10.04 9.32
N VAL A 136 -2.90 -9.81 10.56
CA VAL A 136 -1.80 -8.93 10.92
C VAL A 136 -0.70 -9.79 11.53
N TYR A 137 0.48 -9.74 10.93
CA TYR A 137 1.63 -10.56 11.30
C TYR A 137 2.62 -9.77 12.15
N PHE A 138 2.92 -10.24 13.36
CA PHE A 138 3.89 -9.63 14.23
C PHE A 138 5.32 -9.91 13.75
N CYS A 139 5.99 -8.87 13.29
CA CYS A 139 7.32 -8.96 12.70
C CYS A 139 8.37 -8.43 13.68
N GLU A 140 9.12 -9.33 14.30
CA GLU A 140 10.21 -8.97 15.22
C GLU A 140 11.52 -8.55 14.53
N LYS A 141 11.66 -8.83 13.23
CA LYS A 141 12.90 -8.59 12.47
C LYS A 141 12.58 -8.01 11.11
N GLY A 142 13.43 -7.09 10.64
CA GLY A 142 13.26 -6.44 9.34
C GLY A 142 13.15 -7.41 8.15
N ARG A 143 13.85 -8.56 8.20
CA ARG A 143 13.73 -9.61 7.16
C ARG A 143 12.32 -10.22 7.09
N VAL A 144 11.66 -10.39 8.24
CA VAL A 144 10.32 -10.97 8.34
C VAL A 144 9.30 -9.96 7.84
N ALA A 145 9.44 -8.69 8.27
CA ALA A 145 8.68 -7.59 7.73
C ALA A 145 8.82 -7.44 6.21
N ALA A 146 10.04 -7.61 5.67
CA ALA A 146 10.28 -7.56 4.22
C ALA A 146 9.63 -8.74 3.48
N ALA A 147 9.61 -9.93 4.06
CA ALA A 147 8.92 -11.08 3.47
C ALA A 147 7.40 -10.85 3.40
N HIS A 148 6.79 -10.44 4.52
CA HIS A 148 5.37 -10.06 4.58
C HIS A 148 5.03 -8.85 3.68
N ALA A 149 5.96 -7.90 3.53
CA ALA A 149 5.79 -6.79 2.60
C ALA A 149 5.68 -7.23 1.14
N ARG A 150 6.53 -8.17 0.72
CA ARG A 150 6.45 -8.73 -0.64
C ARG A 150 5.18 -9.55 -0.84
N ALA A 151 4.64 -10.13 0.23
CA ALA A 151 3.36 -10.86 0.22
C ALA A 151 2.13 -9.92 0.29
N GLY A 152 2.31 -8.61 0.52
CA GLY A 152 1.21 -7.65 0.64
C GLY A 152 0.47 -7.70 1.99
N ASP A 153 1.05 -8.40 2.97
CA ASP A 153 0.44 -8.63 4.28
C ASP A 153 0.42 -7.36 5.14
N CYS A 154 -0.58 -7.26 6.02
CA CYS A 154 -0.52 -6.31 7.12
C CYS A 154 0.46 -6.81 8.18
N ILE A 155 1.37 -5.95 8.63
CA ILE A 155 2.34 -6.29 9.67
C ILE A 155 2.15 -5.42 10.90
N ALA A 156 2.50 -5.99 12.03
CA ALA A 156 2.74 -5.28 13.27
C ALA A 156 4.26 -5.25 13.51
N VAL A 157 4.85 -4.07 13.66
CA VAL A 157 6.28 -3.93 13.98
C VAL A 157 6.47 -3.12 15.24
N ARG A 158 7.48 -3.51 16.01
CA ARG A 158 7.98 -2.69 17.12
C ARG A 158 8.68 -1.44 16.57
N ARG A 159 8.68 -0.37 17.35
CA ARG A 159 9.25 0.93 16.95
C ARG A 159 10.76 0.88 16.69
N ASP A 160 11.50 0.07 17.43
CA ASP A 160 12.94 -0.16 17.25
C ASP A 160 13.31 -0.78 15.89
N LEU A 161 12.35 -1.41 15.19
CA LEU A 161 12.53 -1.88 13.83
C LEU A 161 12.26 -0.80 12.77
N ARG A 162 11.70 0.36 13.17
CA ARG A 162 11.40 1.50 12.29
C ARG A 162 12.50 2.56 12.30
N ASP A 163 12.96 2.98 13.48
CA ASP A 163 13.90 4.11 13.66
C ASP A 163 15.26 3.65 14.22
N LYS A 164 16.34 4.39 13.94
CA LYS A 164 17.66 4.08 14.52
C LYS A 164 17.84 4.62 15.96
N ASP A 165 17.15 5.70 16.34
CA ASP A 165 17.22 6.26 17.69
C ASP A 165 15.86 6.35 18.40
N VAL A 166 15.82 5.82 19.61
CA VAL A 166 14.61 5.58 20.41
C VAL A 166 14.34 6.78 21.31
N ASN A 167 13.21 7.47 21.13
CA ASN A 167 12.63 8.23 22.23
C ASN A 167 11.08 8.34 22.20
N LEU A 168 10.46 7.75 23.23
CA LEU A 168 9.15 8.00 23.89
C LEU A 168 7.81 7.85 23.14
N ASP A 169 7.61 6.70 22.50
CA ASP A 169 6.30 6.07 22.27
C ASP A 169 6.61 4.58 22.07
N THR A 170 6.10 3.73 22.96
CA THR A 170 6.35 2.28 23.00
C THR A 170 5.36 1.49 22.13
N ARG A 171 4.46 2.18 21.42
CA ARG A 171 3.38 1.53 20.67
C ARG A 171 3.90 0.76 19.46
N THR A 172 3.41 -0.48 19.34
CA THR A 172 3.50 -1.28 18.12
C THR A 172 2.74 -0.58 17.00
N MET A 173 3.36 -0.44 15.84
CA MET A 173 2.70 0.12 14.66
C MET A 173 2.14 -0.99 13.79
N LEU A 174 0.94 -0.77 13.28
CA LEU A 174 0.25 -1.66 12.36
C LEU A 174 0.21 -1.04 10.97
N GLY A 175 0.35 -1.83 9.91
CA GLY A 175 0.18 -1.28 8.56
C GLY A 175 0.60 -2.22 7.43
N ARG A 176 0.41 -1.76 6.19
CA ARG A 176 0.93 -2.44 5.01
C ARG A 176 2.30 -1.84 4.66
N PRO A 177 3.39 -2.60 4.81
CA PRO A 177 4.74 -2.11 4.51
C PRO A 177 4.91 -1.91 3.00
N ASP A 178 5.74 -0.94 2.63
CA ASP A 178 6.06 -0.62 1.25
C ASP A 178 7.30 -1.41 0.78
N PRO A 179 7.16 -2.35 -0.16
CA PRO A 179 8.27 -3.16 -0.64
C PRO A 179 9.21 -2.38 -1.58
N LEU A 180 8.79 -1.24 -2.14
CA LEU A 180 9.66 -0.34 -2.90
C LEU A 180 10.55 0.53 -1.97
N GLY A 181 10.26 0.53 -0.66
CA GLY A 181 11.09 1.20 0.35
C GLY A 181 12.53 0.69 0.45
N ASN A 182 12.87 -0.40 -0.26
CA ASN A 182 14.22 -0.95 -0.37
C ASN A 182 14.95 -0.60 -1.67
N TRP A 183 14.28 -0.04 -2.70
CA TRP A 183 14.91 0.25 -4.00
C TRP A 183 16.05 1.26 -3.92
N ALA A 184 16.00 2.19 -2.95
CA ALA A 184 17.07 3.16 -2.72
C ALA A 184 18.39 2.53 -2.27
N ARG A 185 18.38 1.32 -1.67
CA ARG A 185 19.59 0.60 -1.25
C ARG A 185 20.34 -0.04 -2.41
N ASP A 186 19.62 -0.44 -3.46
CA ASP A 186 20.19 -1.21 -4.56
C ASP A 186 20.62 -0.30 -5.74
N LEU A 187 20.02 0.88 -5.88
CA LEU A 187 20.32 1.85 -6.95
C LEU A 187 21.46 2.83 -6.63
N PHE A 188 21.71 3.08 -5.34
CA PHE A 188 22.83 3.88 -4.86
C PHE A 188 23.52 3.08 -3.76
N PRO A 189 24.32 2.06 -4.10
CA PRO A 189 25.26 1.53 -3.11
C PRO A 189 26.08 2.71 -2.59
N ASP A 190 26.22 2.80 -1.27
CA ASP A 190 27.14 3.77 -0.68
C ASP A 190 28.52 3.44 -1.27
N ASP A 191 29.01 4.29 -2.18
CA ASP A 191 30.41 4.24 -2.62
C ASP A 191 31.25 4.54 -1.36
N GLU A 192 32.02 3.53 -0.93
CA GLU A 192 32.99 3.63 0.16
C GLU A 192 34.08 4.68 -0.12
#